data_AF-A0A014NQ05-F1
#
_entry.id   AF-A0A014NQ05-F1
#
_cell.length_a   1.000
_cell.length_b   1.000
_cell.length_c   1.000
_cell.angle_alpha   90.00
_cell.angle_beta   90.00
_cell.angle_gamma   90.00
#
_symmetry.space_group_name_H-M   'P 1'
#
loop_
_entity.id
_entity.type
_entity.pdbx_description
1 polymer ?
#
loop_
_entity_poly.entity_id
_entity_poly.type
_entity_poly.pdbx_seq_one_letter_code
_entity_poly.pdbx_strand_id
1 'polypeptide(L)'
;MRRQTRIDADRPRAHHGGLTVLREPTMCQVFISADPQLYAHRARSLRLHGVATSIRLENLFWQVLEEIASRDGYTVPQLCTKLYDELLAERGAIDNFASFLRVCCTRYLALQLSGEIPQDRSIPVRSLRPSAQASVPAAALRH
;
A
#
# COMPACT_ATOMS: atom_id res chain seq x y z
N MET A 1 -24.79 44.38 60.08
CA MET A 1 -25.44 43.33 59.27
C MET A 1 -25.15 43.64 57.79
N ARG A 2 -24.44 42.76 57.06
CA ARG A 2 -23.77 43.02 55.74
C ARG A 2 -22.65 44.08 55.88
N ARG A 3 -21.52 44.12 55.17
CA ARG A 3 -20.75 43.36 54.14
C ARG A 3 -19.25 43.59 54.50
N GLN A 4 -18.21 42.85 54.11
CA GLN A 4 -18.00 41.61 53.34
C GLN A 4 -16.58 41.08 53.72
N THR A 5 -16.32 39.76 53.76
CA THR A 5 -14.96 39.21 53.94
C THR A 5 -14.12 39.32 52.66
N ARG A 6 -12.89 39.86 52.75
CA ARG A 6 -11.84 39.66 51.74
C ARG A 6 -11.05 38.41 52.09
N ILE A 7 -11.02 37.47 51.16
CA ILE A 7 -10.08 36.36 51.11
C ILE A 7 -8.93 36.83 50.22
N ASP A 8 -7.71 36.76 50.70
CA ASP A 8 -6.49 36.68 49.87
C ASP A 8 -5.42 35.96 50.72
N ALA A 9 -5.56 34.64 50.79
CA ALA A 9 -4.55 33.77 51.38
C ALA A 9 -3.61 33.29 50.27
N ASP A 10 -2.33 33.63 50.46
CA ASP A 10 -1.18 33.22 49.66
C ASP A 10 -1.22 31.74 49.24
N ARG A 11 -0.88 31.47 47.98
CA ARG A 11 -0.74 30.12 47.43
C ARG A 11 0.51 30.03 46.56
N PRO A 12 1.60 29.39 47.03
CA PRO A 12 2.78 29.21 46.22
C PRO A 12 2.50 28.27 45.04
N ARG A 13 3.10 28.59 43.89
CA ARG A 13 3.13 27.70 42.71
C ARG A 13 4.05 26.52 42.99
N ALA A 14 3.62 25.32 42.63
CA ALA A 14 4.50 24.16 42.50
C ALA A 14 4.29 23.52 41.12
N HIS A 15 5.32 23.63 40.26
CA HIS A 15 5.38 22.95 38.97
C HIS A 15 5.22 21.44 39.16
N HIS A 16 4.40 20.80 38.33
CA HIS A 16 4.47 19.36 38.10
C HIS A 16 4.61 19.11 36.60
N GLY A 17 5.50 18.18 36.25
CA GLY A 17 6.08 18.09 34.92
C GLY A 17 5.07 17.82 33.81
N GLY A 18 5.29 18.45 32.66
CA GLY A 18 4.72 18.01 31.40
C GLY A 18 5.28 16.64 31.03
N LEU A 19 4.68 15.59 31.58
CA LEU A 19 4.90 14.23 31.11
C LEU A 19 4.31 14.17 29.69
N THR A 20 5.17 14.17 28.67
CA THR A 20 4.74 13.96 27.29
C THR A 20 4.11 12.58 27.22
N VAL A 21 2.77 12.54 27.25
CA VAL A 21 2.02 11.30 27.09
C VAL A 21 2.35 10.77 25.70
N LEU A 22 3.19 9.73 25.64
CA LEU A 22 3.33 8.87 24.47
C LEU A 22 1.99 8.13 24.32
N ARG A 23 1.01 8.85 23.78
CA ARG A 23 -0.32 8.35 23.48
C ARG A 23 -0.13 7.17 22.53
N GLU A 24 -0.42 5.97 23.02
CA GLU A 24 -0.37 4.76 22.20
C GLU A 24 -1.15 5.03 20.90
N PRO A 25 -0.57 4.75 19.72
CA PRO A 25 -1.29 4.91 18.48
C PRO A 25 -2.44 3.90 18.51
N THR A 26 -3.66 4.42 18.69
CA THR A 26 -4.86 3.59 18.59
C THR A 26 -4.85 2.91 17.21
N MET A 27 -5.42 1.71 17.11
CA MET A 27 -5.41 0.92 15.87
C MET A 27 -5.77 1.77 14.64
N CYS A 28 -6.78 2.64 14.75
CA CYS A 28 -7.20 3.56 13.70
C CYS A 28 -6.17 4.65 13.36
N GLN A 29 -5.38 5.15 14.32
CA GLN A 29 -4.40 6.22 14.11
C GLN A 29 -3.31 5.83 13.10
N VAL A 30 -2.91 4.55 13.08
CA VAL A 30 -1.94 4.01 12.10
C VAL A 30 -2.46 4.13 10.66
N PHE A 31 -3.77 3.94 10.45
CA PHE A 31 -4.39 3.98 9.13
C PHE A 31 -4.87 5.38 8.72
N ILE A 32 -5.43 6.16 9.65
CA ILE A 32 -5.98 7.50 9.39
C ILE A 32 -4.87 8.53 9.14
N SER A 33 -3.65 8.30 9.67
CA SER A 33 -2.52 9.21 9.45
C SER A 33 -1.79 9.00 8.11
N ALA A 34 -2.29 8.14 7.22
CA ALA A 34 -1.73 7.94 5.90
C ALA A 34 -1.86 9.22 5.04
N ASP A 35 -0.82 9.54 4.27
CA ASP A 35 -0.85 10.67 3.33
C ASP A 35 -2.02 10.50 2.34
N PRO A 36 -2.96 11.48 2.26
CA PRO A 36 -4.08 11.44 1.32
C PRO A 36 -3.70 11.24 -0.15
N GLN A 37 -2.47 11.59 -0.54
CA GLN A 37 -1.98 11.32 -1.88
C GLN A 37 -1.84 9.83 -2.18
N LEU A 38 -1.58 8.96 -1.20
CA LEU A 38 -1.35 7.54 -1.42
C LEU A 38 -2.61 6.81 -1.93
N TYR A 39 -3.78 7.13 -1.38
CA TYR A 39 -5.07 6.57 -1.79
C TYR A 39 -5.81 7.41 -2.83
N ALA A 40 -5.29 8.58 -3.21
CA ALA A 40 -5.80 9.33 -4.36
C ALA A 40 -5.59 8.54 -5.67
N HIS A 41 -6.65 8.40 -6.47
CA HIS A 41 -6.57 7.66 -7.74
C HIS A 41 -6.08 8.53 -8.90
N ARG A 42 -5.17 7.97 -9.69
CA ARG A 42 -4.68 8.51 -10.96
C ARG A 42 -4.98 7.55 -12.11
N ALA A 43 -5.50 8.08 -13.21
CA ALA A 43 -5.59 7.34 -14.47
C ALA A 43 -4.27 7.45 -15.24
N ARG A 44 -3.81 6.35 -15.84
CA ARG A 44 -2.73 6.32 -16.85
C ARG A 44 -3.24 5.55 -18.07
N SER A 45 -2.98 6.07 -19.28
CA SER A 45 -3.26 5.36 -20.53
C SER A 45 -2.07 4.48 -20.89
N LEU A 46 -2.28 3.17 -21.03
CA LEU A 46 -1.27 2.19 -21.43
C LEU A 46 -1.67 1.59 -22.79
N ARG A 47 -0.68 1.15 -23.58
CA ARG A 47 -0.93 0.44 -24.85
C ARG A 47 -0.85 -1.07 -24.62
N LEU A 48 -2.00 -1.73 -24.59
CA LEU A 48 -2.13 -3.18 -24.46
C LEU A 48 -2.57 -3.73 -25.83
N HIS A 49 -1.76 -4.61 -26.43
CA HIS A 49 -1.91 -5.07 -27.82
C HIS A 49 -2.21 -3.93 -28.84
N GLY A 50 -1.59 -2.77 -28.67
CA GLY A 50 -1.79 -1.58 -29.52
C GLY A 50 -3.01 -0.71 -29.17
N VAL A 51 -3.98 -1.24 -28.42
CA VAL A 51 -5.17 -0.51 -27.93
C VAL A 51 -4.78 0.38 -26.75
N ALA A 52 -5.27 1.63 -26.74
CA ALA A 52 -5.07 2.56 -25.63
C ALA A 52 -6.08 2.27 -24.50
N THR A 53 -5.62 1.56 -23.47
CA THR A 53 -6.42 1.19 -22.29
C THR A 53 -6.17 2.16 -21.16
N SER A 54 -7.20 2.84 -20.67
CA SER A 54 -7.13 3.71 -19.49
C SER A 54 -7.27 2.89 -18.21
N ILE A 55 -6.22 2.86 -17.38
CA ILE A 55 -6.22 2.17 -16.09
C ILE A 55 -6.21 3.20 -14.96
N ARG A 56 -7.12 3.04 -13.98
CA ARG A 56 -7.23 3.90 -12.80
C ARG A 56 -6.81 3.15 -11.54
N LEU A 57 -5.70 3.57 -10.95
CA LEU A 57 -5.14 3.05 -9.69
C LEU A 57 -4.77 4.19 -8.75
N GLU A 58 -4.73 3.87 -7.47
CA GLU A 58 -4.26 4.67 -6.35
C GLU A 58 -2.74 4.93 -6.51
N ASN A 59 -2.25 6.09 -6.08
CA ASN A 59 -0.84 6.44 -6.28
C ASN A 59 0.13 5.44 -5.61
N LEU A 60 -0.24 4.85 -4.47
CA LEU A 60 0.53 3.78 -3.84
C LEU A 60 0.75 2.59 -4.79
N PHE A 61 -0.28 2.12 -5.49
CA PHE A 61 -0.14 1.03 -6.46
C PHE A 61 0.72 1.45 -7.66
N TRP A 62 0.63 2.71 -8.11
CA TRP A 62 1.54 3.21 -9.13
C TRP A 62 3.00 3.26 -8.67
N GLN A 63 3.28 3.61 -7.41
CA GLN A 63 4.63 3.60 -6.84
C GLN A 63 5.20 2.18 -6.73
N VAL A 64 4.39 1.22 -6.28
CA VAL A 64 4.79 -0.20 -6.20
C VAL A 64 5.02 -0.80 -7.59
N LEU A 65 4.21 -0.46 -8.60
CA LEU A 65 4.47 -0.86 -9.99
C LEU A 65 5.77 -0.26 -10.54
N GLU A 66 6.09 1.00 -10.21
CA GLU A 66 7.36 1.65 -10.59
C GLU A 66 8.56 0.97 -9.92
N GLU A 67 8.41 0.51 -8.67
CA GLU A 67 9.41 -0.31 -7.99
C GLU A 67 9.62 -1.67 -8.68
N ILE A 68 8.55 -2.46 -8.87
CA ILE A 68 8.64 -3.78 -9.50
C ILE A 68 9.26 -3.67 -10.89
N ALA A 69 8.86 -2.66 -11.68
CA ALA A 69 9.39 -2.46 -13.02
C ALA A 69 10.89 -2.11 -12.98
N SER A 70 11.29 -1.17 -12.12
CA SER A 70 12.69 -0.72 -12.02
C SER A 70 13.65 -1.80 -11.52
N ARG A 71 13.22 -2.71 -10.63
CA ARG A 71 14.02 -3.89 -10.20
C ARG A 71 14.45 -4.77 -11.36
N ASP A 72 13.59 -4.90 -12.37
CA ASP A 72 13.85 -5.72 -13.55
C ASP A 72 14.35 -4.94 -14.77
N GLY A 73 14.50 -3.62 -14.68
CA GLY A 73 14.91 -2.76 -15.81
C GLY A 73 13.79 -2.47 -16.81
N TYR A 74 12.54 -2.64 -16.39
CA TYR A 74 11.35 -2.27 -17.17
C TYR A 74 10.83 -0.88 -16.78
N THR A 75 10.12 -0.25 -17.71
CA THR A 75 9.19 0.85 -17.41
C THR A 75 7.83 0.28 -16.97
N VAL A 76 7.03 1.04 -16.22
CA VAL A 76 5.67 0.61 -15.81
C VAL A 76 4.80 0.14 -17.00
N PRO A 77 4.75 0.83 -18.16
CA PRO A 77 4.01 0.33 -19.32
C PRO A 77 4.50 -1.04 -19.80
N GLN A 78 5.81 -1.28 -19.87
CA GLN A 78 6.37 -2.58 -20.28
C GLN A 78 6.02 -3.70 -19.30
N LEU A 79 6.12 -3.44 -17.99
CA LEU A 79 5.70 -4.38 -16.95
C LEU A 79 4.20 -4.71 -17.08
N CYS A 80 3.35 -3.69 -17.22
CA CYS A 80 1.91 -3.89 -17.37
C CYS A 80 1.55 -4.65 -18.65
N THR A 81 2.16 -4.36 -19.79
CA THR A 81 1.94 -5.14 -21.02
C THR A 81 2.37 -6.60 -20.83
N LYS A 82 3.56 -6.86 -20.28
CA LYS A 82 4.06 -8.23 -20.03
C LYS A 82 3.14 -9.01 -19.09
N LEU A 83 2.68 -8.39 -18.00
CA LEU A 83 1.73 -8.98 -17.06
C LEU A 83 0.35 -9.25 -17.70
N TYR A 84 -0.10 -8.40 -18.63
CA TYR A 84 -1.33 -8.62 -19.39
C TYR A 84 -1.17 -9.81 -20.34
N ASP A 85 -0.09 -9.84 -21.12
CA ASP A 85 0.18 -10.90 -22.09
C ASP A 85 0.27 -12.29 -21.41
N GLU A 86 0.98 -12.38 -20.28
CA GLU A 86 1.12 -13.62 -19.49
C GLU A 86 -0.19 -14.07 -18.84
N LEU A 87 -0.97 -13.13 -18.27
CA LEU A 87 -2.26 -13.43 -17.67
C LEU A 87 -3.28 -13.91 -18.74
N LEU A 88 -3.22 -13.33 -19.94
CA LEU A 88 -4.08 -13.71 -21.06
C LEU A 88 -3.71 -15.11 -21.58
N ALA A 89 -2.41 -15.42 -21.67
CA ALA A 89 -1.93 -16.75 -22.05
C ALA A 89 -2.34 -17.84 -21.05
N GLU A 90 -2.28 -17.55 -19.74
CA GLU A 90 -2.63 -18.49 -18.67
C GLU A 90 -4.15 -18.71 -18.55
N ARG A 91 -4.97 -17.66 -18.72
CA ARG A 91 -6.43 -17.70 -18.43
C ARG A 91 -7.34 -17.64 -19.65
N GLY A 92 -6.82 -17.36 -20.84
CA GLY A 92 -7.58 -17.18 -22.07
C GLY A 92 -8.41 -15.88 -22.16
N ALA A 93 -8.70 -15.22 -21.03
CA ALA A 93 -9.42 -13.96 -20.97
C ALA A 93 -8.99 -13.12 -19.74
N ILE A 94 -9.18 -11.80 -19.84
CA ILE A 94 -8.93 -10.84 -18.75
C ILE A 94 -10.16 -9.94 -18.61
N ASP A 95 -10.74 -9.92 -17.41
CA ASP A 95 -11.93 -9.16 -17.05
C ASP A 95 -11.58 -7.86 -16.29
N ASN A 96 -10.82 -7.96 -15.20
CA ASN A 96 -10.52 -6.84 -14.30
C ASN A 96 -9.01 -6.68 -14.06
N PHE A 97 -8.32 -6.24 -15.10
CA PHE A 97 -6.87 -6.01 -15.05
C PHE A 97 -6.45 -5.00 -13.97
N ALA A 98 -7.29 -4.01 -13.65
CA ALA A 98 -7.00 -3.05 -12.58
C ALA A 98 -6.99 -3.71 -11.20
N SER A 99 -7.93 -4.61 -10.90
CA SER A 99 -7.91 -5.40 -9.65
C SER A 99 -6.74 -6.38 -9.61
N PHE A 100 -6.41 -7.01 -10.74
CA PHE A 100 -5.21 -7.86 -10.83
C PHE A 100 -3.94 -7.08 -10.47
N LEU A 101 -3.73 -5.88 -11.02
CA LEU A 101 -2.57 -5.04 -10.69
C LEU A 101 -2.50 -4.67 -9.19
N ARG A 102 -3.65 -4.39 -8.54
CA ARG A 102 -3.69 -4.18 -7.08
C ARG A 102 -3.24 -5.44 -6.31
N VAL A 103 -3.75 -6.61 -6.68
CA VAL A 103 -3.39 -7.90 -6.06
C VAL A 103 -1.91 -8.21 -6.28
N CYS A 104 -1.35 -7.94 -7.46
CA CYS A 104 0.09 -8.08 -7.73
C CYS A 104 0.93 -7.22 -6.78
N CYS A 105 0.57 -5.96 -6.58
CA CYS A 105 1.28 -5.06 -5.67
C CYS A 105 1.21 -5.55 -4.21
N THR A 106 0.02 -5.91 -3.73
CA THR A 106 -0.16 -6.42 -2.36
C THR A 106 0.59 -7.74 -2.15
N ARG A 107 0.58 -8.64 -3.14
CA ARG A 107 1.34 -9.90 -3.08
C ARG A 107 2.85 -9.65 -3.09
N TYR A 108 3.34 -8.71 -3.90
CA TYR A 108 4.74 -8.31 -3.90
C TYR A 108 5.20 -7.83 -2.52
N LEU A 109 4.45 -6.90 -1.90
CA LEU A 109 4.74 -6.39 -0.55
C LEU A 109 4.66 -7.50 0.52
N ALA A 110 3.67 -8.40 0.43
CA ALA A 110 3.52 -9.52 1.35
C ALA A 110 4.70 -10.50 1.28
N LEU A 111 5.16 -10.85 0.07
CA LEU A 111 6.36 -11.68 -0.14
C LEU A 111 7.65 -10.96 0.31
N GLN A 112 7.67 -9.63 0.23
CA GLN A 112 8.74 -8.80 0.79
C GLN A 112 8.78 -8.85 2.32
N LEU A 113 7.63 -9.00 2.98
CA LEU A 113 7.50 -9.14 4.43
C LEU A 113 7.77 -10.58 4.91
N SER A 114 7.45 -11.61 4.12
CA SER A 114 7.80 -13.00 4.42
C SER A 114 9.27 -13.34 4.16
N GLY A 115 10.01 -12.46 3.47
CA GLY A 115 11.41 -12.66 3.08
C GLY A 115 11.59 -13.48 1.79
N GLU A 116 10.50 -13.86 1.12
CA GLU A 116 10.54 -14.55 -0.18
C GLU A 116 10.99 -13.63 -1.32
N ILE A 117 10.71 -12.33 -1.21
CA ILE A 117 11.30 -11.29 -2.06
C ILE A 117 12.25 -10.43 -1.21
N PRO A 118 13.54 -10.31 -1.57
CA PRO A 118 14.44 -9.41 -0.86
C PRO A 118 13.96 -7.96 -0.90
N GLN A 119 14.10 -7.26 0.24
CA GLN A 119 13.89 -5.80 0.36
C GLN A 119 14.93 -5.01 -0.46
N ASP A 120 16.09 -5.61 -0.76
CA ASP A 120 17.09 -5.03 -1.64
C ASP A 120 16.57 -4.93 -3.09
N ARG A 121 16.40 -3.68 -3.54
CA ARG A 121 15.87 -3.31 -4.86
C ARG A 121 16.89 -3.53 -5.99
N SER A 122 18.16 -3.78 -5.68
CA SER A 122 19.16 -4.15 -6.69
C SER A 122 18.98 -5.58 -7.21
N ILE A 123 18.27 -6.44 -6.44
CA ILE A 123 17.99 -7.83 -6.81
C ILE A 123 16.75 -7.88 -7.72
N PRO A 124 16.87 -8.31 -9.00
CA PRO A 124 15.73 -8.39 -9.92
C PRO A 124 14.71 -9.44 -9.49
N VAL A 125 13.41 -9.19 -9.64
CA VAL A 125 12.37 -10.13 -9.24
C VAL A 125 12.42 -11.40 -10.12
N ARG A 126 12.81 -11.28 -11.41
CA ARG A 126 13.02 -12.45 -12.29
C ARG A 126 14.11 -13.42 -11.82
N SER A 127 15.02 -12.99 -10.95
CA SER A 127 16.11 -13.84 -10.44
C SER A 127 15.64 -14.78 -9.33
N LEU A 128 14.49 -14.47 -8.73
CA LEU A 128 13.90 -15.24 -7.65
C LEU A 128 13.19 -16.47 -8.25
N ARG A 129 13.51 -17.65 -7.74
CA ARG A 129 12.74 -18.84 -8.09
C ARG A 129 11.34 -18.70 -7.49
N PRO A 130 10.26 -19.06 -8.21
CA PRO A 130 8.95 -19.17 -7.60
C PRO A 130 9.04 -20.11 -6.39
N SER A 131 8.76 -19.60 -5.20
CA SER A 131 8.45 -20.43 -4.05
C SER A 131 7.19 -21.22 -4.42
N ALA A 132 7.33 -22.54 -4.56
CA ALA A 132 6.23 -23.43 -4.88
C ALA A 132 5.30 -23.54 -3.66
N GLN A 133 4.39 -22.58 -3.49
CA GLN A 133 3.49 -22.54 -2.34
C GLN A 133 2.02 -22.27 -2.68
N ALA A 134 1.18 -23.07 -2.05
CA ALA A 134 -0.24 -22.86 -1.78
C ALA A 134 -1.14 -22.51 -2.98
N SER A 135 -1.42 -23.53 -3.80
CA SER A 135 -2.71 -23.62 -4.49
C SER A 135 -3.84 -23.66 -3.44
N VAL A 136 -4.42 -22.52 -3.09
CA VAL A 136 -5.69 -22.49 -2.36
C VAL A 136 -6.76 -23.10 -3.30
N PRO A 137 -7.42 -24.20 -2.93
CA PRO A 137 -8.38 -24.84 -3.83
C PRO A 137 -9.54 -23.88 -4.11
N ALA A 138 -9.87 -23.69 -5.40
CA ALA A 138 -10.86 -22.72 -5.88
C ALA A 138 -12.34 -23.03 -5.50
N ALA A 139 -12.57 -23.90 -4.51
CA ALA A 139 -13.88 -24.33 -4.06
C ALA A 139 -14.57 -23.34 -3.08
N ALA A 140 -13.86 -22.30 -2.62
CA ALA A 140 -14.33 -21.41 -1.55
C ALA A 140 -15.14 -20.18 -2.00
N LEU A 141 -15.38 -19.97 -3.30
CA LEU A 141 -16.25 -18.90 -3.81
C LEU A 141 -17.46 -19.46 -4.56
N ARG A 142 -18.46 -19.86 -3.78
CA ARG A 142 -19.86 -19.96 -4.20
C ARG A 142 -20.72 -19.29 -3.12
N HIS A 143 -21.28 -18.14 -3.46
CA HIS A 143 -22.40 -17.49 -2.79
C HIS A 143 -23.50 -17.31 -3.83
#